data_AF-A0A7Y2C670-F1
#
_entry.id   AF-A0A7Y2C670-F1
#
_cell.length_a   1.000
_cell.length_b   1.000
_cell.length_c   1.000
_cell.angle_alpha   90.00
_cell.angle_beta   90.00
_cell.angle_gamma   90.00
#
_symmetry.space_group_name_H-M   'P 1'
#
loop_
_entity.id
_entity.type
_entity.pdbx_description
1 polymer ?
#
loop_
_entity_poly.entity_id
_entity_poly.type
_entity_poly.pdbx_seq_one_letter_code
_entity_poly.pdbx_strand_id
1 'polypeptide(L)'
;MNKRLFTLAALALVLSASSVTTALAQTPDSERRFDRRIEFLDQKLDLTDSQIEQLKELHAVRSEAAEAQRAEARAEFEALLTAEQREKLSELPARAMIGGSATRPAMRRSALQRNNRRIARSRAVKVRNARSRSLQRGIRSNRRAAMRPGLRSQDNVRSGRQMAQFLDLSDEQQESLKNFRESQQLKAATWLEANPEATREEHQAFRTEQKNARQAQLENVLTDEQQEKLKELEERRESRMKTRPQGRRGQFR
;
A
#
# COMPACT_ATOMS: atom_id res chain seq x y z
N MET A 1 53.06 4.94 10.65
CA MET A 1 52.21 4.65 11.83
C MET A 1 51.40 5.88 12.16
N ASN A 2 50.20 6.05 11.59
CA ASN A 2 49.38 7.24 11.84
C ASN A 2 48.09 6.82 12.55
N LYS A 3 48.09 6.97 13.88
CA LYS A 3 46.97 6.65 14.76
C LYS A 3 46.01 7.84 14.82
N ARG A 4 44.83 7.66 14.24
CA ARG A 4 43.51 8.04 14.77
C ARG A 4 43.42 9.41 15.47
N LEU A 5 43.17 10.45 14.68
CA LEU A 5 42.50 11.68 15.09
C LEU A 5 41.09 11.67 14.49
N PHE A 6 40.18 10.93 15.11
CA PHE A 6 38.73 11.08 14.90
C PHE A 6 38.17 11.69 16.18
N THR A 7 38.18 13.02 16.21
CA THR A 7 37.53 13.85 17.22
C THR A 7 36.01 13.63 17.15
N LEU A 8 35.49 12.93 18.17
CA LEU A 8 34.07 12.83 18.50
C LEU A 8 33.55 14.23 18.84
N ALA A 9 32.81 14.84 17.92
CA ALA A 9 32.05 16.05 18.19
C ALA A 9 30.85 15.68 19.07
N ALA A 10 30.93 16.06 20.34
CA ALA A 10 29.84 15.98 21.30
C ALA A 10 28.70 16.92 20.88
N LEU A 11 27.61 16.33 20.37
CA LEU A 11 26.36 17.05 20.12
C LEU A 11 25.55 17.07 21.41
N ALA A 12 25.84 18.03 22.29
CA ALA A 12 25.01 18.32 23.46
C ALA A 12 23.80 19.16 23.02
N LEU A 13 22.71 18.49 22.66
CA LEU A 13 21.42 19.14 22.39
C LEU A 13 20.58 19.11 23.68
N VAL A 14 20.71 20.15 24.49
CA VAL A 14 19.83 20.37 25.66
C VAL A 14 18.50 20.92 25.16
N LEU A 15 17.49 20.05 25.00
CA LEU A 15 16.10 20.48 24.86
C LEU A 15 15.40 20.32 26.21
N SER A 16 15.33 21.41 26.97
CA SER A 16 14.42 21.55 28.10
C SER A 16 13.04 21.96 27.57
N ALA A 17 12.24 20.98 27.16
CA ALA A 17 10.82 21.16 26.88
C ALA A 17 10.01 20.58 28.04
N SER A 18 9.42 21.45 28.85
CA SER A 18 8.43 21.09 29.85
C SER A 18 7.11 20.72 29.17
N SER A 19 6.98 19.45 28.78
CA SER A 19 5.81 18.88 28.12
C SER A 19 4.70 18.57 29.13
N VAL A 20 3.55 19.22 28.99
CA VAL A 20 2.31 18.80 29.63
C VAL A 20 1.92 17.44 29.04
N THR A 21 2.02 16.38 29.84
CA THR A 21 1.80 14.99 29.44
C THR A 21 0.30 14.72 29.25
N THR A 22 -0.20 14.99 28.04
CA THR A 22 -1.46 14.40 27.59
C THR A 22 -1.15 13.03 27.01
N ALA A 23 -1.33 11.98 27.81
CA ALA A 23 -1.03 10.60 27.44
C ALA A 23 -2.03 10.09 26.37
N LEU A 24 -1.82 10.46 25.11
CA LEU A 24 -2.56 9.92 23.98
C LEU A 24 -1.83 8.69 23.45
N ALA A 25 -2.09 7.56 24.12
CA ALA A 25 -1.58 6.22 23.88
C ALA A 25 -0.92 6.02 22.50
N GLN A 26 0.42 6.03 22.48
CA GLN A 26 1.18 5.37 21.43
C GLN A 26 0.61 3.97 21.26
N THR A 27 0.11 3.67 20.06
CA THR A 27 -0.51 2.38 19.85
C THR A 27 0.58 1.32 19.93
N PRO A 28 0.46 0.26 20.74
CA PRO A 28 1.49 -0.78 20.86
C PRO A 28 1.80 -1.51 19.53
N ASP A 29 1.03 -1.26 18.47
CA ASP A 29 1.30 -1.76 17.13
C ASP A 29 2.35 -0.92 16.35
N SER A 30 2.52 0.38 16.65
CA SER A 30 3.52 1.21 15.96
C SER A 30 4.93 0.86 16.39
N GLU A 31 5.17 0.66 17.68
CA GLU A 31 6.47 0.21 18.22
C GLU A 31 6.88 -1.13 17.60
N ARG A 32 5.97 -2.12 17.60
CA ARG A 32 6.22 -3.44 17.00
C ARG A 32 6.55 -3.41 15.51
N ARG A 33 6.12 -2.39 14.77
CA ARG A 33 6.48 -2.23 13.35
C ARG A 33 7.86 -1.62 13.21
N PHE A 34 8.23 -0.71 14.09
CA PHE A 34 9.55 -0.13 14.14
C PHE A 34 10.60 -1.17 14.56
N ASP A 35 10.33 -1.98 15.58
CA ASP A 35 11.23 -3.06 16.03
C ASP A 35 11.53 -4.05 14.91
N ARG A 36 10.49 -4.51 14.20
CA ARG A 36 10.65 -5.39 13.04
C ARG A 36 11.45 -4.76 11.91
N ARG A 37 11.39 -3.44 11.77
CA ARG A 37 12.18 -2.71 10.78
C ARG A 37 13.64 -2.60 11.21
N ILE A 38 13.91 -2.35 12.50
CA ILE A 38 15.28 -2.39 13.04
C ILE A 38 15.88 -3.77 12.85
N GLU A 39 15.17 -4.84 13.24
CA GLU A 39 15.62 -6.23 13.06
C GLU A 39 15.94 -6.53 11.60
N PHE A 40 15.12 -6.04 10.67
CA PHE A 40 15.39 -6.16 9.24
C PHE A 40 16.65 -5.39 8.80
N LEU A 41 16.88 -4.18 9.31
CA LEU A 41 18.05 -3.38 8.98
C LEU A 41 19.32 -4.00 9.55
N ASP A 42 19.25 -4.51 10.78
CA ASP A 42 20.32 -5.25 11.43
C ASP A 42 20.76 -6.44 10.59
N GLN A 43 19.82 -7.33 10.20
CA GLN A 43 20.11 -8.47 9.31
C GLN A 43 20.68 -8.09 7.93
N LYS A 44 20.57 -6.83 7.50
CA LYS A 44 21.00 -6.38 6.17
C LYS A 44 22.29 -5.59 6.19
N LEU A 45 22.59 -4.94 7.30
CA LEU A 45 23.70 -4.00 7.42
C LEU A 45 24.66 -4.39 8.55
N ASP A 46 24.38 -5.49 9.25
CA ASP A 46 25.09 -5.99 10.42
C ASP A 46 25.32 -4.86 11.44
N LEU A 47 24.22 -4.29 11.93
CA LEU A 47 24.29 -3.14 12.80
C LEU A 47 24.87 -3.55 14.15
N THR A 48 25.72 -2.69 14.71
CA THR A 48 26.20 -2.92 16.08
C THR A 48 25.11 -2.61 17.10
N ASP A 49 25.16 -3.25 18.28
CA ASP A 49 24.22 -3.00 19.38
C ASP A 49 24.10 -1.50 19.73
N SER A 50 25.23 -0.78 19.71
CA SER A 50 25.25 0.66 19.96
C SER A 50 24.50 1.46 18.89
N GLN A 51 24.56 1.06 17.61
CA GLN A 51 23.81 1.73 16.54
C GLN A 51 22.31 1.42 16.65
N ILE A 52 21.95 0.21 17.05
CA ILE A 52 20.56 -0.19 17.29
C ILE A 52 19.96 0.69 18.40
N GLU A 53 20.67 0.87 19.51
CA GLU A 53 20.21 1.74 20.60
C GLU A 53 20.08 3.20 20.17
N GLN A 54 21.03 3.74 19.41
CA GLN A 54 20.92 5.10 18.84
C GLN A 54 19.70 5.27 17.93
N LEU A 55 19.37 4.25 17.12
CA LEU A 55 18.18 4.28 16.26
C LEU A 55 16.88 4.25 17.07
N LYS A 56 16.85 3.49 18.18
CA LYS A 56 15.69 3.46 19.09
C LYS A 56 15.49 4.81 19.78
N GLU A 57 16.55 5.40 20.30
CA GLU A 57 16.52 6.72 20.93
C GLU A 57 16.05 7.79 19.94
N LEU A 58 16.62 7.82 18.73
CA LEU A 58 16.19 8.74 17.67
C LEU A 58 14.72 8.55 17.31
N HIS A 59 14.22 7.32 17.28
CA HIS A 59 12.81 7.05 17.04
C HIS A 59 11.93 7.54 18.19
N ALA A 60 12.34 7.34 19.45
CA ALA A 60 11.61 7.85 20.61
C ALA A 60 11.47 9.38 20.55
N VAL A 61 12.59 10.10 20.34
CA VAL A 61 12.58 11.57 20.19
C VAL A 61 11.66 12.01 19.04
N ARG A 62 11.74 11.34 17.88
CA ARG A 62 10.85 11.64 16.74
C ARG A 62 9.39 11.33 17.02
N SER A 63 9.10 10.25 17.75
CA SER A 63 7.72 9.89 18.11
C SER A 63 7.10 10.93 19.03
N GLU A 64 7.87 11.46 19.99
CA GLU A 64 7.44 12.51 20.91
C GLU A 64 7.20 13.82 20.15
N ALA A 65 8.15 14.23 19.30
CA ALA A 65 7.99 15.41 18.44
C ALA A 65 6.76 15.31 17.52
N ALA A 66 6.53 14.12 16.92
CA ALA A 66 5.35 13.89 16.09
C ALA A 66 4.03 13.89 16.89
N GLU A 67 4.06 13.47 18.16
CA GLU A 67 2.90 13.57 19.04
C GLU A 67 2.58 15.02 19.41
N ALA A 68 3.60 15.80 19.75
CA ALA A 68 3.47 17.24 20.00
C ALA A 68 2.86 17.97 18.79
N GLN A 69 3.37 17.73 17.58
CA GLN A 69 2.82 18.32 16.35
C GLN A 69 1.35 17.92 16.10
N ARG A 70 0.98 16.66 16.40
CA ARG A 70 -0.42 16.23 16.27
C ARG A 70 -1.32 16.88 17.32
N ALA A 71 -0.81 17.10 18.53
CA ALA A 71 -1.56 17.78 19.58
C ALA A 71 -1.81 19.25 19.20
N GLU A 72 -0.78 19.93 18.72
CA GLU A 72 -0.87 21.31 18.21
C GLU A 72 -1.86 21.43 17.06
N ALA A 73 -1.72 20.59 16.01
CA ALA A 73 -2.65 20.59 14.88
C ALA A 73 -4.10 20.29 15.28
N ARG A 74 -4.33 19.48 16.32
CA ARG A 74 -5.68 19.24 16.87
C ARG A 74 -6.20 20.49 17.58
N ALA A 75 -5.38 21.15 18.39
CA ALA A 75 -5.77 22.37 19.08
C ALA A 75 -6.12 23.49 18.08
N GLU A 76 -5.31 23.68 17.03
CA GLU A 76 -5.61 24.61 15.94
C GLU A 76 -6.91 24.25 15.22
N PHE A 77 -7.10 22.97 14.90
CA PHE A 77 -8.32 22.49 14.27
C PHE A 77 -9.56 22.75 15.15
N GLU A 78 -9.50 22.46 16.45
CA GLU A 78 -10.59 22.72 17.40
C GLU A 78 -10.89 24.21 17.54
N ALA A 79 -9.85 25.06 17.50
CA ALA A 79 -10.01 26.52 17.54
C ALA A 79 -10.77 27.06 16.33
N LEU A 80 -10.63 26.44 15.15
CA LEU A 80 -11.36 26.83 13.94
C LEU A 80 -12.83 26.40 13.93
N LEU A 81 -13.23 25.43 14.75
CA LEU A 81 -14.60 24.93 14.79
C LEU A 81 -15.49 25.83 15.65
N THR A 82 -16.70 26.13 15.15
CA THR A 82 -17.75 26.77 15.95
C THR A 82 -18.30 25.84 17.03
N ALA A 83 -18.99 26.38 18.04
CA ALA A 83 -19.57 25.59 19.12
C ALA A 83 -20.51 24.48 18.59
N GLU A 84 -21.39 24.80 17.65
CA GLU A 84 -22.30 23.82 17.01
C GLU A 84 -21.54 22.74 16.24
N GLN A 85 -20.43 23.09 15.58
CA GLN A 85 -19.60 22.12 14.86
C GLN A 85 -18.85 21.19 15.81
N ARG A 86 -18.36 21.70 16.95
CA ARG A 86 -17.72 20.88 18.00
C ARG A 86 -18.70 19.87 18.60
N GLU A 87 -19.95 20.28 18.82
CA GLU A 87 -21.01 19.40 19.31
C GLU A 87 -21.29 18.27 18.31
N LYS A 88 -21.53 18.61 17.04
CA LYS A 88 -21.68 17.60 15.97
C LYS A 88 -20.48 16.67 15.85
N LEU A 89 -19.27 17.20 16.04
CA LEU A 89 -18.04 16.41 16.01
C LEU A 89 -17.96 15.43 17.19
N SER A 90 -18.47 15.80 18.37
CA SER A 90 -18.53 14.91 19.54
C SER A 90 -19.57 13.79 19.40
N GLU A 91 -20.65 14.02 18.64
CA GLU A 91 -21.68 13.02 18.35
C GLU A 91 -21.24 12.00 17.28
N LEU A 92 -20.29 12.39 16.41
CA LEU A 92 -19.76 11.47 15.42
C LEU A 92 -19.03 10.32 16.14
N PRO A 93 -19.45 9.06 15.92
CA PRO A 93 -18.77 7.93 16.55
C PRO A 93 -17.29 7.96 16.14
N ALA A 94 -16.36 7.73 17.08
CA ALA A 94 -14.91 7.74 16.84
C ALA A 94 -14.46 6.94 15.60
N ARG A 95 -15.29 5.98 15.17
CA ARG A 95 -15.15 5.20 13.95
C ARG A 95 -15.26 5.99 12.63
N ALA A 96 -16.01 7.08 12.60
CA ALA A 96 -16.16 7.94 11.43
C ALA A 96 -14.92 8.86 11.24
N MET A 97 -14.26 9.23 12.33
CA MET A 97 -13.12 10.16 12.29
C MET A 97 -11.76 9.50 12.10
N ILE A 98 -11.59 8.26 12.55
CA ILE A 98 -10.35 7.51 12.31
C ILE A 98 -10.45 6.82 10.94
N GLY A 99 -10.12 7.56 9.88
CA GLY A 99 -10.09 7.12 8.46
C GLY A 99 -9.10 5.99 8.12
N GLY A 100 -8.80 5.08 9.06
CA GLY A 100 -7.83 4.01 8.92
C GLY A 100 -8.30 2.72 9.58
N SER A 101 -8.93 1.84 8.79
CA SER A 101 -9.02 0.38 8.96
C SER A 101 -9.11 -0.22 10.38
N ALA A 102 -9.81 0.42 11.32
CA ALA A 102 -10.15 -0.23 12.58
C ALA A 102 -11.17 -1.34 12.29
N THR A 103 -10.65 -2.55 12.17
CA THR A 103 -11.35 -3.82 12.05
C THR A 103 -12.60 -3.86 12.95
N ARG A 104 -13.78 -3.92 12.31
CA ARG A 104 -15.11 -4.08 12.92
C ARG A 104 -15.10 -5.00 14.16
N PRO A 105 -15.36 -4.48 15.39
CA PRO A 105 -15.46 -5.29 16.61
C PRO A 105 -16.64 -6.29 16.57
N ALA A 106 -17.66 -6.01 15.75
CA ALA A 106 -18.84 -6.87 15.60
C ALA A 106 -18.52 -8.28 15.08
N MET A 107 -17.34 -8.53 14.49
CA MET A 107 -16.94 -9.89 14.12
C MET A 107 -16.20 -10.66 15.23
N ARG A 108 -15.65 -10.00 16.28
CA ARG A 108 -14.89 -10.68 17.34
C ARG A 108 -15.76 -11.48 18.31
N ARG A 109 -16.94 -10.98 18.71
CA ARG A 109 -17.89 -11.75 19.53
C ARG A 109 -18.40 -13.00 18.80
N SER A 110 -18.64 -12.91 17.50
CA SER A 110 -19.05 -14.07 16.70
C SER A 110 -17.91 -15.07 16.42
N ALA A 111 -16.64 -14.64 16.48
CA ALA A 111 -15.49 -15.51 16.25
C ALA A 111 -15.15 -16.35 17.49
N LEU A 112 -15.24 -15.78 18.70
CA LEU A 112 -15.06 -16.52 19.96
C LEU A 112 -16.17 -17.55 20.18
N GLN A 113 -17.43 -17.18 19.92
CA GLN A 113 -18.57 -18.11 20.02
C GLN A 113 -18.51 -19.24 18.96
N ARG A 114 -17.94 -18.96 17.78
CA ARG A 114 -17.68 -19.97 16.75
C ARG A 114 -16.46 -20.84 17.05
N ASN A 115 -15.44 -20.35 17.76
CA ASN A 115 -14.25 -21.14 18.11
C ASN A 115 -14.57 -22.19 19.18
N ASN A 116 -15.36 -21.82 20.19
CA ASN A 116 -15.81 -22.76 21.23
C ASN A 116 -16.73 -23.86 20.65
N ARG A 117 -17.62 -23.53 19.71
CA ARG A 117 -18.41 -24.53 18.96
C ARG A 117 -17.55 -25.39 18.00
N ARG A 118 -16.41 -24.89 17.53
CA ARG A 118 -15.47 -25.62 16.66
C ARG A 118 -14.62 -26.62 17.41
N ILE A 119 -14.17 -26.31 18.63
CA ILE A 119 -13.41 -27.24 19.47
C ILE A 119 -14.28 -28.45 19.87
N ALA A 120 -15.55 -28.20 20.19
CA ALA A 120 -16.52 -29.27 20.47
C ALA A 120 -16.81 -30.16 19.25
N ARG A 121 -16.88 -29.59 18.03
CA ARG A 121 -17.17 -30.35 16.80
C ARG A 121 -15.92 -30.96 16.12
N SER A 122 -14.71 -30.46 16.38
CA SER A 122 -13.47 -30.95 15.75
C SER A 122 -12.98 -32.28 16.31
N ARG A 123 -13.34 -32.62 17.56
CA ARG A 123 -13.13 -33.96 18.13
C ARG A 123 -14.01 -35.02 17.46
N ALA A 124 -15.25 -34.68 17.10
CA ALA A 124 -16.19 -35.63 16.50
C ALA A 124 -15.98 -35.89 14.99
N VAL A 125 -15.36 -34.96 14.24
CA VAL A 125 -15.28 -35.03 12.75
C VAL A 125 -13.89 -35.43 12.23
N LYS A 126 -12.84 -35.44 13.07
CA LYS A 126 -11.46 -35.80 12.66
C LYS A 126 -11.33 -37.23 12.12
N VAL A 127 -12.25 -38.13 12.45
CA VAL A 127 -12.25 -39.54 11.99
C VAL A 127 -12.85 -39.71 10.59
N ARG A 128 -13.65 -38.75 10.08
CA ARG A 128 -14.51 -38.99 8.90
C ARG A 128 -14.26 -38.10 7.68
N ASN A 129 -13.32 -37.14 7.72
CA ASN A 129 -13.24 -36.08 6.69
C ASN A 129 -11.82 -35.72 6.18
N ALA A 130 -10.91 -36.70 6.12
CA ALA A 130 -9.63 -36.57 5.41
C ALA A 130 -9.78 -36.63 3.86
N ARG A 131 -10.92 -37.11 3.35
CA ARG A 131 -11.16 -37.33 1.91
C ARG A 131 -11.79 -36.14 1.14
N SER A 132 -12.26 -35.10 1.80
CA SER A 132 -13.22 -34.14 1.18
C SER A 132 -12.72 -32.69 1.03
N ARG A 133 -11.45 -32.39 1.33
CA ARG A 133 -10.93 -31.00 1.47
C ARG A 133 -10.06 -30.47 0.32
N SER A 134 -10.04 -31.13 -0.83
CA SER A 134 -9.36 -30.63 -2.04
C SER A 134 -10.22 -29.70 -2.91
N LEU A 135 -11.55 -29.58 -2.69
CA LEU A 135 -12.45 -28.94 -3.66
C LEU A 135 -13.07 -27.57 -3.27
N GLN A 136 -12.91 -27.05 -2.04
CA GLN A 136 -13.64 -25.82 -1.61
C GLN A 136 -12.80 -24.54 -1.43
N ARG A 137 -11.50 -24.51 -1.77
CA ARG A 137 -10.65 -23.32 -1.56
C ARG A 137 -10.65 -22.27 -2.69
N GLY A 138 -11.45 -22.45 -3.75
CA GLY A 138 -11.46 -21.54 -4.91
C GLY A 138 -12.34 -20.28 -4.82
N ILE A 139 -13.34 -20.20 -3.93
CA ILE A 139 -14.47 -19.25 -4.16
C ILE A 139 -14.40 -17.94 -3.34
N ARG A 140 -13.54 -17.80 -2.31
CA ARG A 140 -13.58 -16.63 -1.40
C ARG A 140 -12.62 -15.48 -1.70
N SER A 141 -11.74 -15.59 -2.68
CA SER A 141 -10.75 -14.54 -3.01
C SER A 141 -11.26 -13.45 -3.96
N ASN A 142 -12.42 -13.60 -4.62
CA ASN A 142 -12.90 -12.64 -5.63
C ASN A 142 -13.82 -11.52 -5.11
N ARG A 143 -14.40 -11.60 -3.91
CA ARG A 143 -15.43 -10.61 -3.46
C ARG A 143 -14.88 -9.31 -2.84
N ARG A 144 -13.58 -9.19 -2.55
CA ARG A 144 -12.98 -7.97 -1.94
C ARG A 144 -12.38 -6.99 -2.96
N ALA A 145 -12.27 -7.37 -4.23
CA ALA A 145 -11.68 -6.53 -5.27
C ALA A 145 -12.67 -5.53 -5.91
N ALA A 146 -13.97 -5.64 -5.62
CA ALA A 146 -15.04 -4.98 -6.38
C ALA A 146 -15.72 -3.77 -5.70
N MET A 147 -15.26 -3.28 -4.54
CA MET A 147 -15.98 -2.22 -3.79
C MET A 147 -15.11 -1.06 -3.26
N ARG A 148 -14.05 -0.67 -3.98
CA ARG A 148 -13.36 0.62 -3.74
C ARG A 148 -13.16 1.36 -5.07
N PRO A 149 -14.16 2.12 -5.54
CA PRO A 149 -13.96 3.10 -6.59
C PRO A 149 -13.01 4.17 -6.03
N GLY A 150 -11.88 4.45 -6.72
CA GLY A 150 -11.01 5.59 -6.40
C GLY A 150 -9.58 5.28 -5.92
N LEU A 151 -9.29 4.10 -5.34
CA LEU A 151 -7.97 3.82 -4.74
C LEU A 151 -6.94 3.14 -5.68
N ARG A 152 -7.29 2.90 -6.95
CA ARG A 152 -6.37 2.31 -7.95
C ARG A 152 -5.63 3.34 -8.80
N SER A 153 -5.85 4.64 -8.61
CA SER A 153 -5.27 5.67 -9.48
C SER A 153 -3.80 5.99 -9.14
N GLN A 154 -3.43 6.05 -7.86
CA GLN A 154 -2.09 6.52 -7.45
C GLN A 154 -0.95 5.57 -7.83
N ASP A 155 -1.15 4.26 -7.74
CA ASP A 155 -0.10 3.28 -8.09
C ASP A 155 0.23 3.28 -9.60
N ASN A 156 -0.75 3.61 -10.45
CA ASN A 156 -0.55 3.67 -11.90
C ASN A 156 0.31 4.88 -12.31
N VAL A 157 0.16 6.02 -11.63
CA VAL A 157 0.96 7.24 -11.89
C VAL A 157 2.45 6.96 -11.67
N ARG A 158 2.80 6.18 -10.64
CA ARG A 158 4.19 5.83 -10.33
C ARG A 158 4.83 4.96 -11.42
N SER A 159 4.08 4.03 -11.99
CA SER A 159 4.58 3.15 -13.06
C SER A 159 4.85 3.88 -14.38
N GLY A 160 4.06 4.92 -14.68
CA GLY A 160 4.24 5.74 -15.89
C GLY A 160 5.50 6.62 -15.81
N ARG A 161 5.75 7.22 -14.63
CA ARG A 161 6.91 8.10 -14.42
C ARG A 161 8.24 7.35 -14.52
N GLN A 162 8.30 6.11 -14.01
CA GLN A 162 9.49 5.27 -14.12
C GLN A 162 9.76 4.84 -15.57
N MET A 163 8.72 4.65 -16.38
CA MET A 163 8.89 4.30 -17.79
C MET A 163 9.47 5.47 -18.59
N ALA A 164 8.98 6.69 -18.37
CA ALA A 164 9.47 7.87 -19.06
C ALA A 164 10.96 8.14 -18.79
N GLN A 165 11.39 7.95 -17.53
CA GLN A 165 12.80 8.05 -17.14
C GLN A 165 13.67 6.95 -17.75
N PHE A 166 13.12 5.75 -17.99
CA PHE A 166 13.90 4.64 -18.55
C PHE A 166 14.13 4.78 -20.06
N LEU A 167 13.17 5.38 -20.77
CA LEU A 167 13.22 5.57 -22.22
C LEU A 167 13.82 6.93 -22.62
N ASP A 168 14.24 7.73 -21.64
CA ASP A 168 14.78 9.09 -21.86
C ASP A 168 13.85 9.93 -22.75
N LEU A 169 12.54 9.89 -22.47
CA LEU A 169 11.54 10.58 -23.29
C LEU A 169 11.68 12.10 -23.18
N SER A 170 11.66 12.80 -24.31
CA SER A 170 11.61 14.27 -24.33
C SER A 170 10.30 14.79 -23.71
N ASP A 171 10.28 16.04 -23.28
CA ASP A 171 9.07 16.66 -22.70
C ASP A 171 7.89 16.66 -23.70
N GLU A 172 8.17 16.88 -24.98
CA GLU A 172 7.18 16.82 -26.07
C GLU A 172 6.61 15.40 -26.25
N GLN A 173 7.47 14.37 -26.22
CA GLN A 173 7.04 12.97 -26.26
C GLN A 173 6.20 12.61 -25.02
N GLN A 174 6.59 13.08 -23.84
CA GLN A 174 5.85 12.85 -22.59
C GLN A 174 4.46 13.49 -22.64
N GLU A 175 4.34 14.73 -23.12
CA GLU A 175 3.07 15.43 -23.28
C GLU A 175 2.17 14.74 -24.32
N SER A 176 2.73 14.35 -25.47
CA SER A 176 2.00 13.59 -26.50
C SER A 176 1.42 12.27 -25.94
N LEU A 177 2.22 11.50 -25.21
CA LEU A 177 1.78 10.25 -24.59
C LEU A 177 0.77 10.48 -23.45
N LYS A 178 0.87 11.60 -22.74
CA LYS A 178 -0.12 11.99 -21.72
C LYS A 178 -1.48 12.29 -22.35
N ASN A 179 -1.51 13.13 -23.37
CA ASN A 179 -2.73 13.49 -24.10
C ASN A 179 -3.39 12.26 -24.73
N PHE A 180 -2.58 11.37 -25.33
CA PHE A 180 -3.07 10.09 -25.83
C PHE A 180 -3.63 9.20 -24.72
N ARG A 181 -2.99 9.13 -23.55
CA ARG A 181 -3.53 8.33 -22.43
C ARG A 181 -4.87 8.87 -21.95
N GLU A 182 -5.02 10.19 -21.83
CA GLU A 182 -6.27 10.82 -21.41
C GLU A 182 -7.39 10.58 -22.43
N SER A 183 -7.10 10.69 -23.74
CA SER A 183 -8.09 10.37 -24.78
C SER A 183 -8.51 8.90 -24.77
N GLN A 184 -7.57 7.98 -24.53
CA GLN A 184 -7.87 6.54 -24.38
C GLN A 184 -8.69 6.22 -23.13
N GLN A 185 -8.47 6.95 -22.02
CA GLN A 185 -9.29 6.83 -20.81
C GLN A 185 -10.72 7.31 -21.06
N LEU A 186 -10.88 8.44 -21.75
CA LEU A 186 -12.19 8.95 -22.13
C LEU A 186 -12.92 7.97 -23.05
N LYS A 187 -12.26 7.46 -24.10
CA LYS A 187 -12.81 6.45 -25.01
C LYS A 187 -13.24 5.18 -24.27
N ALA A 188 -12.47 4.74 -23.28
CA ALA A 188 -12.84 3.60 -22.45
C ALA A 188 -14.04 3.88 -21.53
N ALA A 189 -14.13 5.07 -20.96
CA ALA A 189 -15.27 5.48 -20.14
C ALA A 189 -16.56 5.56 -20.98
N THR A 190 -16.52 6.23 -22.14
CA THR A 190 -17.67 6.35 -23.04
C THR A 190 -18.11 5.01 -23.61
N TRP A 191 -17.17 4.12 -23.95
CA TRP A 191 -17.51 2.77 -24.41
C TRP A 191 -18.19 1.94 -23.31
N LEU A 192 -17.76 2.06 -22.04
CA LEU A 192 -18.40 1.37 -20.91
C LEU A 192 -19.81 1.91 -20.61
N GLU A 193 -20.01 3.22 -20.77
CA GLU A 193 -21.31 3.85 -20.60
C GLU A 193 -22.28 3.47 -21.73
N ALA A 194 -21.79 3.43 -22.97
CA ALA A 194 -22.60 3.05 -24.13
C ALA A 194 -22.91 1.55 -24.20
N ASN A 195 -22.11 0.70 -23.57
CA ASN A 195 -22.26 -0.77 -23.64
C ASN A 195 -22.34 -1.40 -22.23
N PRO A 196 -23.39 -1.09 -21.43
CA PRO A 196 -23.51 -1.59 -20.06
C PRO A 196 -23.68 -3.12 -19.98
N GLU A 197 -24.21 -3.73 -21.05
CA GLU A 197 -24.44 -5.17 -21.16
C GLU A 197 -23.36 -5.90 -21.99
N ALA A 198 -22.23 -5.24 -22.27
CA ALA A 198 -21.17 -5.82 -23.08
C ALA A 198 -20.73 -7.20 -22.55
N THR A 199 -20.67 -8.15 -23.46
CA THR A 199 -20.17 -9.49 -23.20
C THR A 199 -18.67 -9.46 -22.87
N ARG A 200 -18.18 -10.56 -22.31
CA ARG A 200 -16.75 -10.73 -22.04
C ARG A 200 -15.91 -10.67 -23.32
N GLU A 201 -16.44 -11.17 -24.44
CA GLU A 201 -15.77 -11.17 -25.72
C GLU A 201 -15.65 -9.76 -26.28
N GLU A 202 -16.71 -8.96 -26.21
CA GLU A 202 -16.69 -7.54 -26.60
C GLU A 202 -15.72 -6.73 -25.73
N HIS A 203 -15.70 -6.95 -24.42
CA HIS A 203 -14.71 -6.35 -23.53
C HIS A 203 -13.26 -6.74 -23.91
N GLN A 204 -13.05 -7.97 -24.37
CA GLN A 204 -11.73 -8.45 -24.78
C GLN A 204 -11.33 -7.87 -26.14
N ALA A 205 -12.25 -7.80 -27.09
CA ALA A 205 -12.06 -7.15 -28.38
C ALA A 205 -11.69 -5.66 -28.17
N PHE A 206 -12.47 -4.94 -27.38
CA PHE A 206 -12.20 -3.55 -27.03
C PHE A 206 -10.83 -3.37 -26.39
N ARG A 207 -10.45 -4.20 -25.41
CA ARG A 207 -9.11 -4.14 -24.80
C ARG A 207 -7.99 -4.40 -25.79
N THR A 208 -8.21 -5.28 -26.75
CA THR A 208 -7.23 -5.63 -27.78
C THR A 208 -7.08 -4.47 -28.76
N GLU A 209 -8.18 -3.88 -29.21
CA GLU A 209 -8.21 -2.64 -30.00
C GLU A 209 -7.44 -1.52 -29.30
N GLN A 210 -7.72 -1.27 -28.01
CA GLN A 210 -7.02 -0.23 -27.23
C GLN A 210 -5.53 -0.54 -27.02
N LYS A 211 -5.15 -1.83 -26.97
CA LYS A 211 -3.74 -2.23 -26.91
C LYS A 211 -3.05 -1.94 -28.25
N ASN A 212 -3.66 -2.31 -29.37
CA ASN A 212 -3.12 -2.10 -30.71
C ASN A 212 -3.00 -0.60 -31.04
N ALA A 213 -4.04 0.19 -30.73
CA ALA A 213 -4.01 1.65 -30.90
C ALA A 213 -2.88 2.30 -30.08
N ARG A 214 -2.65 1.82 -28.86
CA ARG A 214 -1.53 2.28 -28.03
C ARG A 214 -0.19 1.92 -28.63
N GLN A 215 -0.05 0.71 -29.15
CA GLN A 215 1.19 0.27 -29.78
C GLN A 215 1.51 1.13 -31.01
N ALA A 216 0.53 1.36 -31.90
CA ALA A 216 0.71 2.22 -33.06
C ALA A 216 1.10 3.67 -32.68
N GLN A 217 0.50 4.22 -31.62
CA GLN A 217 0.89 5.55 -31.14
C GLN A 217 2.32 5.57 -30.58
N LEU A 218 2.74 4.51 -29.88
CA LEU A 218 4.11 4.41 -29.37
C LEU A 218 5.11 4.33 -30.52
N GLU A 219 4.81 3.57 -31.58
CA GLU A 219 5.66 3.45 -32.77
C GLU A 219 5.84 4.81 -33.48
N ASN A 220 4.80 5.66 -33.50
CA ASN A 220 4.88 6.99 -34.10
C ASN A 220 5.61 8.03 -33.23
N VAL A 221 5.60 7.88 -31.90
CA VAL A 221 6.18 8.86 -30.98
C VAL A 221 7.61 8.51 -30.57
N LEU A 222 7.94 7.22 -30.50
CA LEU A 222 9.23 6.72 -30.05
C LEU A 222 10.19 6.54 -31.22
N THR A 223 11.47 6.86 -31.00
CA THR A 223 12.55 6.53 -31.93
C THR A 223 12.81 5.02 -31.97
N ASP A 224 13.45 4.52 -33.03
CA ASP A 224 13.79 3.09 -33.17
C ASP A 224 14.59 2.56 -31.97
N GLU A 225 15.54 3.34 -31.45
CA GLU A 225 16.30 2.99 -30.25
C GLU A 225 15.42 2.88 -28.99
N GLN A 226 14.44 3.77 -28.84
CA GLN A 226 13.48 3.73 -27.73
C GLN A 226 12.53 2.53 -27.87
N GLN A 227 12.15 2.16 -29.09
CA GLN A 227 11.33 0.99 -29.36
C GLN A 227 12.06 -0.32 -28.99
N GLU A 228 13.36 -0.42 -29.28
CA GLU A 228 14.17 -1.57 -28.87
C GLU A 228 14.28 -1.69 -27.35
N LYS A 229 14.56 -0.58 -26.65
CA LYS A 229 14.54 -0.53 -25.16
C LYS A 229 13.18 -0.95 -24.59
N LEU A 230 12.08 -0.55 -25.23
CA LEU A 230 10.74 -0.94 -24.82
C LEU A 230 10.53 -2.45 -24.96
N LYS A 231 10.97 -3.04 -26.07
CA LYS A 231 10.89 -4.48 -26.32
C LYS A 231 11.71 -5.28 -25.30
N GLU A 232 12.93 -4.85 -24.99
CA GLU A 232 13.76 -5.47 -23.94
C GLU A 232 13.05 -5.46 -22.57
N LEU A 233 12.41 -4.34 -22.22
CA LEU A 233 11.61 -4.24 -20.99
C LEU A 233 10.43 -5.20 -20.98
N GLU A 234 9.76 -5.40 -22.11
CA GLU A 234 8.65 -6.35 -22.22
C GLU A 234 9.12 -7.78 -22.04
N GLU A 235 10.22 -8.18 -22.68
CA GLU A 235 10.85 -9.50 -22.51
C GLU A 235 11.31 -9.72 -21.05
N ARG A 236 11.87 -8.68 -20.42
CA ARG A 236 12.24 -8.70 -18.99
C ARG A 236 11.03 -8.82 -18.07
N ARG A 237 9.89 -8.22 -18.42
CA ARG A 237 8.63 -8.37 -17.67
C ARG A 237 8.05 -9.76 -17.85
N GLU A 238 8.07 -10.29 -19.07
CA GLU A 238 7.57 -11.61 -19.39
C GLU A 238 8.38 -12.70 -18.68
N SER A 239 9.72 -12.61 -18.71
CA SER A 239 10.60 -13.50 -17.96
C SER A 239 10.36 -13.43 -16.45
N ARG A 240 10.15 -12.23 -15.88
CA ARG A 240 9.73 -12.06 -14.47
C ARG A 240 8.37 -12.68 -14.17
N MET A 241 7.42 -12.64 -15.12
CA MET A 241 6.12 -13.29 -14.94
C MET A 241 6.23 -14.81 -15.02
N LYS A 242 7.06 -15.35 -15.93
CA LYS A 242 7.34 -16.79 -16.05
C LYS A 242 8.09 -17.35 -14.83
N THR A 243 9.05 -16.59 -14.30
CA THR A 243 9.89 -16.98 -13.15
C THR A 243 9.26 -16.68 -11.80
N ARG A 244 8.22 -15.83 -11.74
CA ARG A 244 7.45 -15.64 -10.51
C ARG A 244 6.95 -17.02 -10.10
N PRO A 245 7.43 -17.57 -8.96
CA PRO A 245 6.92 -18.85 -8.48
C PRO A 245 5.40 -18.68 -8.43
N GLN A 246 4.65 -19.63 -8.99
CA GLN A 246 3.20 -19.66 -8.89
C GLN A 246 2.82 -19.84 -7.41
N GLY A 247 3.04 -18.78 -6.63
CA GLY A 247 3.14 -18.80 -5.20
C GLY A 247 1.76 -19.06 -4.64
N ARG A 248 1.54 -20.30 -4.22
CA ARG A 248 0.52 -20.70 -3.24
C ARG A 248 -0.92 -20.28 -3.56
N ARG A 249 -1.36 -20.27 -4.83
CA ARG A 249 -2.81 -20.28 -5.10
C ARG A 249 -3.49 -21.61 -4.74
N GLY A 250 -2.74 -22.66 -4.35
CA GLY A 250 -3.32 -23.98 -4.03
C GLY A 250 -2.73 -24.75 -2.84
N GLN A 251 -1.71 -24.26 -2.11
CA GLN A 251 -1.06 -25.04 -1.03
C GLN A 251 -1.61 -24.80 0.38
N PHE A 252 -2.75 -24.14 0.51
CA PHE A 252 -3.60 -24.46 1.64
C PHE A 252 -4.29 -25.78 1.24
N ARG A 253 -3.75 -26.94 1.65
CA ARG A 253 -4.52 -28.19 1.83
C ARG A 253 -4.77 -28.46 3.31
#